data_AF-A0A5E5Q290-F1
#
_entry.id   AF-A0A5E5Q290-F1
#
_cell.length_a   1.000
_cell.length_b   1.000
_cell.length_c   1.000
_cell.angle_alpha   90.00
_cell.angle_beta   90.00
_cell.angle_gamma   90.00
#
_symmetry.space_group_name_H-M   'P 1'
#
loop_
_entity.id
_entity.type
_entity.pdbx_description
1 polymer ?
#
loop_
_entity_poly.entity_id
_entity_poly.type
_entity_poly.pdbx_seq_one_letter_code
_entity_poly.pdbx_strand_id
1 'polypeptide(L)'
;MAISRRIIKFFQTRVAVVDKVDSELVQIQTANELLGKHKKLIDSIYHQSHVPKEHFKKLYLYSIERLAIWVQNLPASQNHHHSNRGGFLLHTLEVVEIAIKRRNTKMLPIGANAEKQNEKKDLWTFAIFVAALLHDIGKTISDVDIMLYDAKHKALGKWSPWFGRMSDVSDAKYYQYQYNASRKYQQHSLLPLTLLSQFINPVAIDWMQKESDLFTLLLMSLQGRCAEGAIIADIVKYADSESSAKSLKNSNN
;
A
#
# COMPACT_ATOMS: atom_id res chain seq x y z
N MET A 1 36.73 -17.06 12.51
CA MET A 1 35.28 -17.17 12.74
C MET A 1 34.66 -17.77 11.48
N ALA A 2 34.35 -19.07 11.47
CA ALA A 2 33.86 -19.75 10.28
C ALA A 2 32.38 -19.38 10.05
N ILE A 3 32.09 -18.66 8.96
CA ILE A 3 30.71 -18.40 8.53
C ILE A 3 30.08 -19.77 8.27
N SER A 4 29.04 -20.10 9.04
CA SER A 4 28.37 -21.40 8.97
C SER A 4 27.98 -21.73 7.53
N ARG A 5 28.23 -22.96 7.08
CA ARG A 5 27.83 -23.45 5.74
C ARG A 5 26.32 -23.25 5.48
N ARG A 6 25.50 -23.11 6.53
CA ARG A 6 24.07 -22.74 6.42
C ARG A 6 23.86 -21.31 5.93
N ILE A 7 24.70 -20.36 6.35
CA ILE A 7 24.67 -18.96 5.90
C ILE A 7 25.11 -18.88 4.43
N ILE A 8 26.16 -19.61 4.05
CA ILE A 8 26.63 -19.66 2.65
C ILE A 8 25.54 -20.24 1.73
N LYS A 9 24.87 -21.32 2.15
CA LYS A 9 23.72 -21.88 1.40
C LYS A 9 22.54 -20.91 1.32
N PHE A 10 22.28 -20.10 2.35
CA PHE A 10 21.23 -19.09 2.32
C PHE A 10 21.44 -18.06 1.19
N PHE A 11 22.69 -17.65 0.93
CA PHE A 11 23.01 -16.76 -0.19
C PHE A 11 23.08 -17.45 -1.56
N GLN A 12 23.22 -18.77 -1.60
CA GLN A 12 23.29 -19.57 -2.84
C GLN A 12 21.95 -20.15 -3.28
N THR A 13 20.96 -20.24 -2.38
CA THR A 13 19.62 -20.76 -2.70
C THR A 13 18.77 -19.63 -3.27
N ARG A 14 19.11 -19.15 -4.47
CA ARG A 14 18.16 -18.41 -5.30
C ARG A 14 17.37 -19.42 -6.11
N VAL A 15 16.06 -19.27 -6.08
CA VAL A 15 15.06 -20.16 -6.71
C VAL A 15 14.76 -21.40 -5.86
N ALA A 16 13.95 -21.22 -4.82
CA ALA A 16 13.03 -22.28 -4.47
C ALA A 16 12.07 -22.45 -5.66
N VAL A 17 12.04 -23.65 -6.24
CA VAL A 17 11.01 -24.04 -7.19
C VAL A 17 9.69 -24.02 -6.42
N VAL A 18 8.85 -23.05 -6.73
CA VAL A 18 7.49 -23.00 -6.21
C VAL A 18 6.64 -23.90 -7.10
N ASP A 19 5.75 -24.69 -6.50
CA ASP A 19 4.76 -25.50 -7.20
C ASP A 19 3.92 -24.66 -8.19
N LYS A 20 3.28 -25.32 -9.15
CA LYS A 20 2.48 -24.72 -10.24
C LYS A 20 1.69 -23.49 -9.77
N VAL A 21 1.96 -22.35 -10.41
CA VAL A 21 1.22 -21.10 -10.18
C VAL A 21 -0.07 -21.13 -11.00
N ASP A 22 -1.22 -21.03 -10.33
CA ASP A 22 -2.57 -21.11 -10.93
C ASP A 22 -2.98 -19.86 -11.74
N SER A 23 -2.28 -18.73 -11.60
CA SER A 23 -2.61 -17.49 -12.30
C SER A 23 -1.92 -17.39 -13.67
N GLU A 24 -2.60 -16.85 -14.69
CA GLU A 24 -1.93 -16.59 -15.97
C GLU A 24 -0.78 -15.60 -15.81
N LEU A 25 0.20 -15.68 -16.71
CA LEU A 25 1.33 -14.75 -16.77
C LEU A 25 0.83 -13.32 -17.03
N VAL A 26 1.11 -12.38 -16.12
CA VAL A 26 0.69 -10.98 -16.22
C VAL A 26 1.88 -10.11 -16.56
N GLN A 27 1.74 -9.22 -17.54
CA GLN A 27 2.77 -8.25 -17.88
C GLN A 27 2.94 -7.22 -16.77
N ILE A 28 4.18 -6.90 -16.42
CA ILE A 28 4.51 -5.79 -15.50
C ILE A 28 4.18 -4.48 -16.21
N GLN A 29 3.37 -3.63 -15.57
CA GLN A 29 2.87 -2.39 -16.13
C GLN A 29 3.50 -1.17 -15.46
N THR A 30 3.50 -0.06 -16.20
CA THR A 30 3.89 1.27 -15.73
C THR A 30 2.79 1.89 -14.87
N ALA A 31 3.14 2.90 -14.06
CA ALA A 31 2.16 3.65 -13.27
C ALA A 31 1.05 4.26 -14.15
N ASN A 32 1.39 4.79 -15.33
CA ASN A 32 0.41 5.40 -16.23
C ASN A 32 -0.64 4.41 -16.73
N GLU A 33 -0.24 3.19 -17.07
CA GLU A 33 -1.16 2.13 -17.50
C GLU A 33 -2.07 1.70 -16.34
N LEU A 34 -1.49 1.52 -15.16
CA LEU A 34 -2.21 1.07 -13.96
C LEU A 34 -3.20 2.11 -13.44
N LEU A 35 -2.80 3.39 -13.42
CA LEU A 35 -3.62 4.49 -12.92
C LEU A 35 -4.59 5.05 -13.96
N GLY A 36 -4.39 4.75 -15.25
CA GLY A 36 -5.23 5.24 -16.35
C GLY A 36 -6.72 4.92 -16.17
N LYS A 37 -7.04 3.76 -15.59
CA LYS A 37 -8.40 3.32 -15.25
C LYS A 37 -8.98 3.93 -13.98
N HIS A 38 -8.18 4.65 -13.19
CA HIS A 38 -8.55 5.21 -11.89
C HIS A 38 -8.57 6.75 -11.86
N LYS A 39 -8.50 7.42 -13.02
CA LYS A 39 -8.43 8.89 -13.12
C LYS A 39 -9.51 9.61 -12.29
N LYS A 40 -10.77 9.20 -12.41
CA LYS A 40 -11.89 9.80 -11.65
C LYS A 40 -11.69 9.72 -10.13
N LEU A 41 -11.14 8.61 -9.64
CA LEU A 41 -10.89 8.40 -8.21
C LEU A 41 -9.70 9.25 -7.74
N ILE A 42 -8.63 9.31 -8.54
CA ILE A 42 -7.47 10.17 -8.27
C ILE A 42 -7.86 11.64 -8.26
N ASP A 43 -8.70 12.07 -9.21
CA ASP A 43 -9.23 13.44 -9.25
C ASP A 43 -10.07 13.75 -8.00
N SER A 44 -10.88 12.79 -7.55
CA SER A 44 -11.62 12.93 -6.29
C SER A 44 -10.68 13.07 -5.09
N ILE A 45 -9.66 12.23 -4.97
CA ILE A 45 -8.63 12.31 -3.92
C ILE A 45 -7.95 13.69 -3.96
N TYR A 46 -7.62 14.19 -5.15
CA TYR A 46 -7.07 15.54 -5.34
C TYR A 46 -8.02 16.61 -4.79
N HIS A 47 -9.28 16.63 -5.22
CA HIS A 47 -10.25 17.60 -4.74
C HIS A 47 -10.46 17.55 -3.22
N GLN A 48 -10.49 16.35 -2.64
CA GLN A 48 -10.68 16.17 -1.19
C GLN A 48 -9.44 16.51 -0.36
N SER A 49 -8.25 16.48 -0.95
CA SER A 49 -6.99 16.85 -0.27
C SER A 49 -6.90 18.35 0.04
N HIS A 50 -7.61 19.18 -0.72
CA HIS A 50 -7.59 20.65 -0.63
C HIS A 50 -6.20 21.32 -0.80
N VAL A 51 -5.19 20.58 -1.26
CA VAL A 51 -3.86 21.15 -1.50
C VAL A 51 -3.70 21.65 -2.95
N PRO A 52 -2.83 22.63 -3.23
CA PRO A 52 -2.51 23.03 -4.59
C PRO A 52 -1.96 21.86 -5.42
N LYS A 53 -2.22 21.87 -6.74
CA LYS A 53 -1.86 20.80 -7.69
C LYS A 53 -0.40 20.36 -7.60
N GLU A 54 0.53 21.29 -7.42
CA GLU A 54 1.96 20.98 -7.32
C GLU A 54 2.32 20.21 -6.04
N HIS A 55 1.66 20.52 -4.92
CA HIS A 55 1.81 19.74 -3.68
C HIS A 55 1.13 18.38 -3.79
N PHE A 56 -0.04 18.32 -4.44
CA PHE A 56 -0.70 17.05 -4.72
C PHE A 56 0.20 16.10 -5.50
N LYS A 57 0.83 16.58 -6.58
CA LYS A 57 1.77 15.79 -7.38
C LYS A 57 2.94 15.26 -6.56
N LYS A 58 3.61 16.16 -5.81
CA LYS A 58 4.85 15.84 -5.06
C LYS A 58 4.62 14.90 -3.88
N LEU A 59 3.43 14.91 -3.28
CA LEU A 59 3.14 14.18 -2.05
C LEU A 59 2.21 12.98 -2.30
N TYR A 60 1.03 13.24 -2.84
CA TYR A 60 -0.04 12.24 -2.97
C TYR A 60 0.15 11.39 -4.22
N LEU A 61 0.23 12.02 -5.40
CA LEU A 61 0.37 11.29 -6.66
C LEU A 61 1.67 10.48 -6.69
N TYR A 62 2.78 11.06 -6.25
CA TYR A 62 4.05 10.34 -6.08
C TYR A 62 3.90 9.04 -5.28
N SER A 63 3.17 9.07 -4.16
CA SER A 63 2.97 7.90 -3.30
C SER A 63 2.01 6.90 -3.94
N ILE A 64 0.97 7.39 -4.63
CA ILE A 64 0.00 6.57 -5.38
C ILE A 64 0.66 5.84 -6.56
N GLU A 65 1.54 6.50 -7.32
CA GLU A 65 2.27 5.90 -8.44
C GLU A 65 3.19 4.78 -7.96
N ARG A 66 3.86 4.98 -6.82
CA ARG A 66 4.69 3.95 -6.19
C ARG A 66 3.87 2.76 -5.72
N LEU A 67 2.72 3.02 -5.08
CA LEU A 67 1.78 1.96 -4.72
C LEU A 67 1.37 1.17 -5.96
N ALA A 68 0.93 1.83 -7.03
CA ALA A 68 0.49 1.18 -8.25
C ALA A 68 1.58 0.27 -8.82
N ILE A 69 2.81 0.78 -8.99
CA ILE A 69 3.93 -0.02 -9.51
C ILE A 69 4.26 -1.19 -8.57
N TRP A 70 4.09 -1.03 -7.26
CA TRP A 70 4.38 -2.08 -6.28
C TRP A 70 3.34 -3.21 -6.31
N VAL A 71 2.06 -2.87 -6.33
CA VAL A 71 0.97 -3.84 -6.23
C VAL A 71 0.52 -4.36 -7.60
N GLN A 72 0.88 -3.70 -8.70
CA GLN A 72 0.53 -4.11 -10.06
C GLN A 72 -0.98 -4.43 -10.17
N ASN A 73 -1.33 -5.57 -10.79
CA ASN A 73 -2.71 -6.07 -10.83
C ASN A 73 -2.99 -7.14 -9.76
N LEU A 74 -2.32 -7.09 -8.61
CA LEU A 74 -2.64 -8.01 -7.52
C LEU A 74 -4.10 -7.82 -7.07
N PRO A 75 -4.78 -8.92 -6.72
CA PRO A 75 -6.07 -8.87 -6.03
C PRO A 75 -5.89 -8.41 -4.57
N ALA A 76 -6.94 -7.82 -3.98
CA ALA A 76 -6.90 -7.41 -2.57
C ALA A 76 -7.14 -8.59 -1.61
N SER A 77 -7.84 -9.63 -2.08
CA SER A 77 -8.23 -10.79 -1.27
C SER A 77 -8.47 -12.05 -2.12
N GLN A 78 -8.33 -13.23 -1.49
CA GLN A 78 -8.43 -14.54 -2.17
C GLN A 78 -9.83 -14.87 -2.65
N ASN A 79 -10.84 -14.73 -1.78
CA ASN A 79 -12.22 -15.17 -2.03
C ASN A 79 -13.26 -14.11 -1.63
N HIS A 80 -12.83 -12.86 -1.41
CA HIS A 80 -13.70 -11.81 -0.88
C HIS A 80 -13.74 -10.60 -1.82
N HIS A 81 -14.05 -9.43 -1.28
CA HIS A 81 -14.16 -8.16 -2.00
C HIS A 81 -12.84 -7.81 -2.69
N HIS A 82 -12.96 -7.22 -3.88
CA HIS A 82 -11.81 -6.89 -4.72
C HIS A 82 -10.86 -8.08 -5.03
N SER A 83 -11.40 -9.29 -5.17
CA SER A 83 -10.64 -10.49 -5.58
C SER A 83 -10.25 -10.50 -7.06
N ASN A 84 -10.81 -9.59 -7.85
CA ASN A 84 -10.49 -9.44 -9.26
C ASN A 84 -9.08 -8.86 -9.48
N ARG A 85 -8.52 -9.12 -10.67
CA ARG A 85 -7.24 -8.52 -11.11
C ARG A 85 -7.25 -7.00 -10.94
N GLY A 86 -6.22 -6.47 -10.27
CA GLY A 86 -6.09 -5.04 -9.95
C GLY A 86 -6.99 -4.55 -8.82
N GLY A 87 -7.66 -5.46 -8.11
CA GLY A 87 -8.51 -5.14 -6.97
C GLY A 87 -7.75 -4.47 -5.82
N PHE A 88 -6.47 -4.81 -5.60
CA PHE A 88 -5.67 -4.20 -4.53
C PHE A 88 -5.55 -2.69 -4.71
N LEU A 89 -5.15 -2.26 -5.91
CA LEU A 89 -4.96 -0.84 -6.23
C LEU A 89 -6.30 -0.09 -6.13
N LEU A 90 -7.37 -0.64 -6.69
CA LEU A 90 -8.71 -0.04 -6.60
C LEU A 90 -9.14 0.14 -5.16
N HIS A 91 -9.10 -0.93 -4.37
CA HIS A 91 -9.49 -0.94 -2.96
C HIS A 91 -8.72 0.12 -2.17
N THR A 92 -7.39 0.13 -2.31
CA THR A 92 -6.55 1.09 -1.59
C THR A 92 -6.89 2.54 -1.94
N LEU A 93 -7.15 2.84 -3.22
CA LEU A 93 -7.56 4.17 -3.64
C LEU A 93 -8.94 4.56 -3.10
N GLU A 94 -9.88 3.62 -3.01
CA GLU A 94 -11.19 3.87 -2.40
C GLU A 94 -11.06 4.14 -0.90
N VAL A 95 -10.26 3.34 -0.19
CA VAL A 95 -9.95 3.56 1.24
C VAL A 95 -9.33 4.93 1.45
N VAL A 96 -8.37 5.33 0.61
CA VAL A 96 -7.78 6.68 0.65
C VAL A 96 -8.85 7.77 0.46
N GLU A 97 -9.69 7.65 -0.57
CA GLU A 97 -10.73 8.64 -0.85
C GLU A 97 -11.70 8.79 0.34
N ILE A 98 -12.19 7.66 0.87
CA ILE A 98 -13.14 7.63 2.00
C ILE A 98 -12.48 8.16 3.27
N ALA A 99 -11.22 7.80 3.54
CA ALA A 99 -10.46 8.26 4.70
C ALA A 99 -10.28 9.78 4.69
N ILE A 100 -9.91 10.38 3.55
CA ILE A 100 -9.76 11.84 3.43
C ILE A 100 -11.11 12.53 3.60
N LYS A 101 -12.19 12.01 2.99
CA LYS A 101 -13.55 12.54 3.20
C LYS A 101 -13.94 12.51 4.67
N ARG A 102 -13.70 11.39 5.36
CA ARG A 102 -13.99 11.22 6.79
C ARG A 102 -13.12 12.14 7.66
N ARG A 103 -11.87 12.37 7.28
CA ARG A 103 -10.98 13.36 7.92
C ARG A 103 -11.52 14.77 7.76
N ASN A 104 -12.10 15.11 6.61
CA ASN A 104 -12.61 16.45 6.34
C ASN A 104 -13.85 16.79 7.18
N THR A 105 -14.58 15.80 7.70
CA THR A 105 -15.70 16.01 8.63
C THR A 105 -15.26 16.18 10.09
N LYS A 106 -13.96 16.23 10.38
CA LYS A 106 -13.42 16.27 11.74
C LYS A 106 -12.52 17.49 11.94
N MET A 107 -12.64 18.09 13.12
CA MET A 107 -11.74 19.13 13.60
C MET A 107 -10.56 18.47 14.30
N LEU A 108 -9.42 18.41 13.62
CA LEU A 108 -8.18 17.78 14.09
C LEU A 108 -7.04 18.80 14.14
N PRO A 109 -6.17 18.77 15.16
CA PRO A 109 -6.18 17.87 16.33
C PRO A 109 -7.39 18.07 17.26
N ILE A 110 -7.83 17.00 17.91
CA ILE A 110 -8.90 17.08 18.93
C ILE A 110 -8.41 17.93 20.11
N GLY A 111 -9.23 18.85 20.60
CA GLY A 111 -8.91 19.72 21.73
C GLY A 111 -8.01 20.93 21.41
N ALA A 112 -7.45 21.01 20.20
CA ALA A 112 -6.76 22.21 19.74
C ALA A 112 -7.76 23.33 19.40
N ASN A 113 -7.32 24.59 19.48
CA ASN A 113 -8.12 25.73 19.04
C ASN A 113 -8.21 25.78 17.49
N ALA A 114 -9.14 26.58 16.96
CA ALA A 114 -9.43 26.64 15.53
C ALA A 114 -8.21 27.08 14.68
N GLU A 115 -7.40 28.01 15.19
CA GLU A 115 -6.18 28.47 14.52
C GLU A 115 -5.19 27.32 14.34
N LYS A 116 -4.92 26.56 15.40
CA LYS A 116 -3.98 25.43 15.37
C LYS A 116 -4.53 24.26 14.55
N GLN A 117 -5.84 24.03 14.56
CA GLN A 117 -6.49 23.04 13.70
C GLN A 117 -6.36 23.41 12.22
N ASN A 118 -6.51 24.69 11.89
CA ASN A 118 -6.34 25.17 10.53
C ASN A 118 -4.87 25.07 10.08
N GLU A 119 -3.93 25.51 10.93
CA GLU A 119 -2.49 25.42 10.68
C GLU A 119 -2.04 23.98 10.39
N LYS A 120 -2.53 23.01 11.17
CA LYS A 120 -2.14 21.60 11.03
C LYS A 120 -2.99 20.81 10.03
N LYS A 121 -3.94 21.45 9.35
CA LYS A 121 -4.96 20.76 8.55
C LYS A 121 -4.32 19.83 7.51
N ASP A 122 -3.42 20.37 6.71
CA ASP A 122 -2.80 19.63 5.59
C ASP A 122 -1.95 18.47 6.09
N LEU A 123 -1.24 18.66 7.19
CA LEU A 123 -0.38 17.63 7.76
C LEU A 123 -1.19 16.44 8.31
N TRP A 124 -2.31 16.70 8.99
CA TRP A 124 -3.24 15.65 9.41
C TRP A 124 -3.89 14.93 8.23
N THR A 125 -4.26 15.67 7.17
CA THR A 125 -4.79 15.06 5.94
C THR A 125 -3.76 14.12 5.33
N PHE A 126 -2.50 14.55 5.25
CA PHE A 126 -1.43 13.76 4.66
C PHE A 126 -1.09 12.53 5.51
N ALA A 127 -1.01 12.65 6.83
CA ALA A 127 -0.77 11.50 7.71
C ALA A 127 -1.87 10.42 7.58
N ILE A 128 -3.14 10.83 7.53
CA ILE A 128 -4.26 9.91 7.31
C ILE A 128 -4.20 9.29 5.91
N PHE A 129 -3.83 10.06 4.90
CA PHE A 129 -3.55 9.52 3.55
C PHE A 129 -2.46 8.45 3.59
N VAL A 130 -1.34 8.68 4.26
CA VAL A 130 -0.25 7.70 4.38
C VAL A 130 -0.73 6.42 5.08
N ALA A 131 -1.47 6.56 6.19
CA ALA A 131 -2.03 5.41 6.90
C ALA A 131 -2.99 4.60 6.01
N ALA A 132 -3.90 5.27 5.29
CA ALA A 132 -4.83 4.63 4.37
C ALA A 132 -4.14 4.00 3.16
N LEU A 133 -3.12 4.65 2.59
CA LEU A 133 -2.38 4.14 1.42
C LEU A 133 -1.64 2.85 1.75
N LEU A 134 -1.11 2.73 2.97
CA LEU A 134 -0.25 1.61 3.37
C LEU A 134 -0.96 0.54 4.20
N HIS A 135 -2.22 0.74 4.59
CA HIS A 135 -2.90 -0.11 5.58
C HIS A 135 -2.76 -1.62 5.31
N ASP A 136 -2.86 -2.01 4.04
CA ASP A 136 -2.81 -3.41 3.60
C ASP A 136 -1.52 -3.82 2.89
N ILE A 137 -0.54 -2.91 2.76
CA ILE A 137 0.64 -3.15 1.92
C ILE A 137 1.47 -4.35 2.39
N GLY A 138 1.39 -4.70 3.68
CA GLY A 138 2.02 -5.87 4.26
C GLY A 138 1.57 -7.20 3.64
N LYS A 139 0.38 -7.26 3.02
CA LYS A 139 -0.10 -8.45 2.29
C LYS A 139 0.83 -8.83 1.14
N THR A 140 1.51 -7.86 0.53
CA THR A 140 2.51 -8.11 -0.53
C THR A 140 3.76 -8.85 -0.03
N ILE A 141 3.96 -8.91 1.29
CA ILE A 141 5.05 -9.64 1.92
C ILE A 141 4.57 -10.99 2.48
N SER A 142 3.41 -11.03 3.14
CA SER A 142 2.99 -12.21 3.91
C SER A 142 1.94 -13.09 3.23
N ASP A 143 1.10 -12.52 2.36
CA ASP A 143 -0.14 -13.18 1.93
C ASP A 143 -0.07 -13.67 0.48
N VAL A 144 0.84 -13.12 -0.33
CA VAL A 144 1.04 -13.51 -1.73
C VAL A 144 2.51 -13.82 -2.03
N ASP A 145 2.73 -14.88 -2.80
CA ASP A 145 4.02 -15.21 -3.40
C ASP A 145 4.01 -14.84 -4.87
N ILE A 146 5.08 -14.21 -5.35
CA ILE A 146 5.17 -13.69 -6.71
C ILE A 146 6.41 -14.26 -7.40
N MET A 147 6.21 -14.84 -8.57
CA MET A 147 7.27 -15.35 -9.45
C MET A 147 7.47 -14.40 -10.63
N LEU A 148 8.71 -14.03 -10.92
CA LEU A 148 9.06 -13.14 -12.03
C LEU A 148 9.55 -13.92 -13.23
N TYR A 149 9.31 -13.39 -14.42
CA TYR A 149 9.65 -13.99 -15.70
C TYR A 149 10.20 -12.94 -16.67
N ASP A 150 11.11 -13.35 -17.54
CA ASP A 150 11.67 -12.51 -18.59
C ASP A 150 10.74 -12.37 -19.82
N ALA A 151 11.20 -11.63 -20.84
CA ALA A 151 10.48 -11.44 -22.10
C ALA A 151 10.19 -12.74 -22.89
N LYS A 152 10.93 -13.82 -22.61
CA LYS A 152 10.75 -15.15 -23.22
C LYS A 152 9.96 -16.09 -22.29
N HIS A 153 9.36 -15.55 -21.24
CA HIS A 153 8.62 -16.27 -20.21
C HIS A 153 9.48 -17.28 -19.43
N LYS A 154 10.80 -17.08 -19.37
CA LYS A 154 11.70 -17.87 -18.52
C LYS A 154 11.62 -17.34 -17.09
N ALA A 155 11.45 -18.25 -16.13
CA ALA A 155 11.42 -17.89 -14.71
C ALA A 155 12.76 -17.28 -14.26
N LEU A 156 12.68 -16.11 -13.61
CA LEU A 156 13.80 -15.38 -12.99
C LEU A 156 13.89 -15.64 -11.48
N GLY A 157 12.81 -16.14 -10.88
CA GLY A 157 12.72 -16.51 -9.47
C GLY A 157 11.64 -15.73 -8.71
N LYS A 158 11.55 -16.01 -7.41
CA LYS A 158 10.58 -15.37 -6.52
C LYS A 158 10.95 -13.91 -6.28
N TRP A 159 10.00 -13.00 -6.48
CA TRP A 159 10.14 -11.60 -6.07
C TRP A 159 10.19 -11.51 -4.55
N SER A 160 11.10 -10.68 -4.05
CA SER A 160 11.21 -10.36 -2.64
C SER A 160 11.03 -8.84 -2.50
N PRO A 161 9.98 -8.38 -1.80
CA PRO A 161 9.69 -6.95 -1.62
C PRO A 161 10.85 -6.16 -1.00
N TRP A 162 11.73 -6.82 -0.25
CA TRP A 162 12.93 -6.23 0.35
C TRP A 162 13.97 -5.71 -0.66
N PHE A 163 13.89 -6.12 -1.93
CA PHE A 163 14.78 -5.66 -3.00
C PHE A 163 14.15 -4.61 -3.91
N GLY A 164 12.99 -4.04 -3.53
CA GLY A 164 12.30 -3.02 -4.31
C GLY A 164 11.21 -3.58 -5.21
N ARG A 165 10.83 -2.80 -6.21
CA ARG A 165 9.67 -3.06 -7.07
C ARG A 165 9.96 -4.22 -8.02
N MET A 166 8.92 -4.89 -8.51
CA MET A 166 9.09 -5.93 -9.54
C MET A 166 9.79 -5.39 -10.78
N SER A 167 9.53 -4.13 -11.15
CA SER A 167 10.16 -3.44 -12.28
C SER A 167 11.63 -3.07 -12.06
N ASP A 168 12.15 -3.18 -10.83
CA ASP A 168 13.57 -2.92 -10.53
C ASP A 168 14.43 -4.16 -10.78
N VAL A 169 13.82 -5.34 -10.91
CA VAL A 169 14.53 -6.58 -11.23
C VAL A 169 14.88 -6.59 -12.71
N SER A 170 16.19 -6.65 -13.01
CA SER A 170 16.68 -6.75 -14.40
C SER A 170 15.97 -7.87 -15.15
N ASP A 171 15.64 -7.59 -16.40
CA ASP A 171 15.00 -8.52 -17.34
C ASP A 171 13.56 -8.95 -17.00
N ALA A 172 13.03 -8.61 -15.82
CA ALA A 172 11.65 -8.94 -15.47
C ALA A 172 10.65 -8.17 -16.37
N LYS A 173 9.79 -8.92 -17.05
CA LYS A 173 8.72 -8.38 -17.91
C LYS A 173 7.33 -8.89 -17.54
N TYR A 174 7.27 -10.05 -16.91
CA TYR A 174 6.01 -10.66 -16.47
C TYR A 174 6.13 -11.19 -15.05
N TYR A 175 4.98 -11.42 -14.43
CA TYR A 175 4.87 -12.05 -13.13
C TYR A 175 3.66 -12.99 -13.08
N GLN A 176 3.74 -13.97 -12.19
CA GLN A 176 2.58 -14.73 -11.72
C GLN A 176 2.52 -14.61 -10.20
N TYR A 177 1.32 -14.71 -9.65
CA TYR A 177 1.13 -14.69 -8.20
C TYR A 177 0.30 -15.89 -7.74
N GLN A 178 0.53 -16.29 -6.50
CA GLN A 178 -0.31 -17.24 -5.78
C GLN A 178 -0.48 -16.79 -4.34
N TYR A 179 -1.55 -17.23 -3.70
CA TYR A 179 -1.71 -17.00 -2.27
C TYR A 179 -0.77 -17.89 -1.47
N ASN A 180 -0.12 -17.30 -0.46
CA ASN A 180 0.73 -18.04 0.46
C ASN A 180 -0.16 -18.90 1.37
N ALA A 181 -0.14 -20.22 1.16
CA ALA A 181 -0.88 -21.19 1.99
C ALA A 181 -0.41 -21.22 3.45
N SER A 182 0.83 -20.78 3.71
CA SER A 182 1.42 -20.68 5.05
C SER A 182 1.29 -19.28 5.67
N ARG A 183 0.41 -18.41 5.15
CA ARG A 183 0.20 -17.07 5.71
C ARG A 183 -0.21 -17.16 7.18
N LYS A 184 0.43 -16.35 8.03
CA LYS A 184 0.08 -16.27 9.45
C LYS A 184 -1.00 -15.22 9.66
N TYR A 185 -1.98 -15.56 10.48
CA TYR A 185 -3.07 -14.65 10.81
C TYR A 185 -2.54 -13.29 11.29
N GLN A 186 -3.06 -12.21 10.69
CA GLN A 186 -2.69 -10.81 10.97
C GLN A 186 -1.22 -10.43 10.80
N GLN A 187 -0.35 -11.29 10.23
CA GLN A 187 1.05 -10.91 10.03
C GLN A 187 1.20 -9.68 9.11
N HIS A 188 0.34 -9.55 8.10
CA HIS A 188 0.36 -8.40 7.20
C HIS A 188 0.16 -7.07 7.92
N SER A 189 -0.56 -7.01 9.05
CA SER A 189 -0.87 -5.73 9.73
C SER A 189 0.35 -5.12 10.44
N LEU A 190 1.37 -5.92 10.70
CA LEU A 190 2.62 -5.49 11.37
C LEU A 190 3.66 -4.93 10.39
N LEU A 191 3.50 -5.22 9.11
CA LEU A 191 4.50 -4.98 8.07
C LEU A 191 4.44 -3.61 7.37
N PRO A 192 3.34 -2.82 7.35
CA PRO A 192 3.28 -1.56 6.60
C PRO A 192 4.39 -0.58 6.97
N LEU A 193 4.69 -0.45 8.27
CA LEU A 193 5.74 0.46 8.73
C LEU A 193 7.11 0.13 8.11
N THR A 194 7.41 -1.15 7.87
CA THR A 194 8.69 -1.57 7.29
C THR A 194 8.91 -1.07 5.86
N LEU A 195 7.84 -0.65 5.18
CA LEU A 195 7.87 -0.17 3.81
C LEU A 195 7.62 1.34 3.69
N LEU A 196 7.48 2.09 4.78
CA LEU A 196 7.10 3.51 4.76
C LEU A 196 7.98 4.34 3.79
N SER A 197 9.30 4.17 3.84
CA SER A 197 10.26 4.90 3.00
C SER A 197 10.28 4.47 1.53
N GLN A 198 9.64 3.34 1.18
CA GLN A 198 9.51 2.90 -0.22
C GLN A 198 8.44 3.69 -0.97
N PHE A 199 7.44 4.20 -0.25
CA PHE A 199 6.27 4.89 -0.82
C PHE A 199 6.30 6.39 -0.56
N ILE A 200 6.73 6.81 0.62
CA ILE A 200 6.62 8.21 1.05
C ILE A 200 7.96 8.92 0.86
N ASN A 201 7.90 10.12 0.27
CA ASN A 201 9.08 10.97 0.08
C ASN A 201 9.74 11.29 1.44
N PRO A 202 11.08 11.13 1.60
CA PRO A 202 11.77 11.45 2.84
C PRO A 202 11.50 12.86 3.37
N VAL A 203 11.34 13.86 2.49
CA VAL A 203 10.98 15.24 2.87
C VAL A 203 9.59 15.30 3.52
N ALA A 204 8.66 14.47 3.07
CA ALA A 204 7.32 14.39 3.64
C ALA A 204 7.31 13.64 4.98
N ILE A 205 8.21 12.65 5.14
CA ILE A 205 8.45 11.99 6.44
C ILE A 205 9.00 13.00 7.45
N ASP A 206 10.02 13.78 7.06
CA ASP A 206 10.57 14.87 7.89
C ASP A 206 9.50 15.89 8.28
N TRP A 207 8.63 16.27 7.33
CA TRP A 207 7.51 17.18 7.59
C TRP A 207 6.53 16.62 8.63
N MET A 208 6.16 15.33 8.55
CA MET A 208 5.31 14.69 9.55
C MET A 208 5.97 14.61 10.93
N GLN A 209 7.28 14.37 10.99
CA GLN A 209 8.02 14.28 12.25
C GLN A 209 8.04 15.58 13.06
N LYS A 210 7.85 16.74 12.42
CA LYS A 210 7.72 18.04 13.11
C LYS A 210 6.52 18.09 14.06
N GLU A 211 5.53 17.23 13.84
CA GLU A 211 4.40 17.00 14.75
C GLU A 211 4.52 15.62 15.41
N SER A 212 5.37 15.51 16.42
CA SER A 212 5.74 14.24 17.08
C SER A 212 4.55 13.39 17.51
N ASP A 213 3.50 14.00 18.08
CA ASP A 213 2.31 13.28 18.52
C ASP A 213 1.55 12.67 17.33
N LEU A 214 1.37 13.45 16.27
CA LEU A 214 0.74 12.97 15.04
C LEU A 214 1.56 11.86 14.39
N PHE A 215 2.88 12.03 14.33
CA PHE A 215 3.76 11.02 13.77
C PHE A 215 3.70 9.72 14.59
N THR A 216 3.64 9.82 15.92
CA THR A 216 3.47 8.66 16.80
C THR A 216 2.15 7.93 16.52
N LEU A 217 1.04 8.65 16.41
CA LEU A 217 -0.26 8.05 16.05
C LEU A 217 -0.19 7.30 14.71
N LEU A 218 0.46 7.90 13.71
CA LEU A 218 0.68 7.28 12.40
C LEU A 218 1.49 5.98 12.52
N LEU A 219 2.60 6.00 13.26
CA LEU A 219 3.45 4.82 13.47
C LEU A 219 2.68 3.69 14.15
N MET A 220 1.88 4.01 15.18
CA MET A 220 1.04 3.02 15.86
C MET A 220 0.00 2.41 14.92
N SER A 221 -0.66 3.23 14.11
CA SER A 221 -1.59 2.74 13.07
C SER A 221 -0.90 1.80 12.07
N LEU A 222 0.29 2.15 11.58
CA LEU A 222 1.04 1.34 10.61
C LEU A 222 1.64 0.04 11.19
N GLN A 223 1.69 -0.10 12.51
CA GLN A 223 2.11 -1.32 13.21
C GLN A 223 0.93 -2.21 13.61
N GLY A 224 -0.29 -1.89 13.17
CA GLY A 224 -1.50 -2.62 13.56
C GLY A 224 -1.96 -2.35 14.99
N ARG A 225 -1.29 -1.45 15.73
CA ARG A 225 -1.65 -1.02 17.09
C ARG A 225 -2.80 -0.03 17.05
N CYS A 226 -3.96 -0.53 16.66
CA CYS A 226 -5.09 0.32 16.30
C CYS A 226 -5.67 1.09 17.48
N ALA A 227 -5.60 0.56 18.70
CA ALA A 227 -6.08 1.27 19.89
C ALA A 227 -5.22 2.52 20.15
N GLU A 228 -3.90 2.39 20.02
CA GLU A 228 -2.94 3.47 20.21
C GLU A 228 -2.84 4.41 19.01
N GLY A 229 -3.11 3.91 17.80
CA GLY A 229 -3.25 4.73 16.58
C GLY A 229 -4.50 5.62 16.60
N ALA A 230 -5.40 5.39 17.56
CA ALA A 230 -6.56 6.23 17.89
C ALA A 230 -7.31 6.72 16.65
N ILE A 231 -7.48 8.03 16.52
CA ILE A 231 -8.31 8.63 15.47
C ILE A 231 -7.83 8.31 14.04
N ILE A 232 -6.52 8.10 13.83
CA ILE A 232 -6.02 7.71 12.50
C ILE A 232 -6.48 6.29 12.18
N ALA A 233 -6.27 5.36 13.12
CA ALA A 233 -6.68 3.97 12.96
C ALA A 233 -8.20 3.84 12.78
N ASP A 234 -8.99 4.62 13.53
CA ASP A 234 -10.45 4.62 13.43
C ASP A 234 -10.94 5.10 12.07
N ILE A 235 -10.33 6.16 11.52
CA ILE A 235 -10.68 6.67 10.19
C ILE A 235 -10.34 5.64 9.11
N VAL A 236 -9.16 4.99 9.20
CA VAL A 236 -8.75 3.97 8.24
C VAL A 236 -9.63 2.74 8.31
N LYS A 237 -9.95 2.23 9.50
CA LYS A 237 -10.86 1.09 9.69
C LYS A 237 -12.26 1.36 9.13
N TYR A 238 -12.78 2.56 9.37
CA TYR A 238 -14.05 2.98 8.79
C TYR A 238 -13.97 2.97 7.26
N ALA A 239 -12.92 3.55 6.69
CA ALA A 239 -12.75 3.61 5.24
C ALA A 239 -12.59 2.22 4.58
N ASP A 240 -11.84 1.32 5.21
CA ASP A 240 -11.69 -0.07 4.78
C ASP A 240 -13.04 -0.81 4.76
N SER A 241 -13.81 -0.68 5.85
CA SER A 241 -15.13 -1.28 5.95
C SER A 241 -16.10 -0.76 4.87
N GLU A 242 -16.09 0.54 4.61
CA GLU A 242 -16.94 1.17 3.60
C GLU A 242 -16.55 0.78 2.16
N SER A 243 -15.26 0.71 1.85
CA SER A 243 -14.80 0.23 0.53
C SER A 243 -15.21 -1.22 0.29
N SER A 244 -15.02 -2.08 1.29
CA SER A 244 -15.46 -3.48 1.26
C SER A 244 -16.98 -3.61 1.02
N ALA A 245 -17.78 -2.82 1.73
CA ALA A 245 -19.23 -2.79 1.57
C ALA A 245 -19.68 -2.29 0.18
N LYS A 246 -18.96 -1.32 -0.40
CA LYS A 246 -19.22 -0.83 -1.76
C LYS A 246 -18.94 -1.88 -2.82
N SER A 247 -17.84 -2.63 -2.68
CA SER A 247 -17.51 -3.72 -3.60
C SER A 247 -18.59 -4.81 -3.61
N LEU A 248 -19.17 -5.15 -2.46
CA LEU A 248 -20.27 -6.11 -2.34
C LEU A 248 -21.50 -5.73 -3.15
N LYS A 249 -21.88 -4.44 -3.10
CA LYS A 249 -23.04 -3.94 -3.84
C LYS A 249 -22.81 -3.99 -5.35
N ASN A 250 -21.58 -3.75 -5.78
CA ASN A 250 -21.22 -3.77 -7.20
C ASN A 250 -21.02 -5.19 -7.77
N SER A 251 -20.75 -6.20 -6.94
CA SER A 251 -20.64 -7.60 -7.39
C SER A 251 -21.99 -8.32 -7.51
N ASN A 252 -23.06 -7.73 -6.97
CA ASN A 252 -24.42 -8.30 -6.99
C ASN A 252 -25.32 -7.67 -8.08
N ASN A 253 -24.74 -6.81 -8.93
CA ASN A 253 -25.38 -6.19 -10.11
C ASN A 253 -24.65 -6.62 -11.38
#